data_AF-A0A076Q120-F1
#
_entry.id   AF-A0A076Q120-F1
#
_cell.length_a   1.000
_cell.length_b   1.000
_cell.length_c   1.000
_cell.angle_alpha   90.00
_cell.angle_beta   90.00
_cell.angle_gamma   90.00
#
_symmetry.space_group_name_H-M   'P 1'
#
loop_
_entity.id
_entity.type
_entity.pdbx_description
1 polymer ?
#
loop_
_entity_poly.entity_id
_entity_poly.type
_entity_poly.pdbx_seq_one_letter_code
_entity_poly.pdbx_strand_id
1 'polypeptide(L)'
;IFGEKAREVRDTSLKVPHGESGKVIGIRLFSREDDDELPAGVNELVRVYVAQKRKISDGDKLAGRHGNKGVIGKILAVEDMPFLPDGTPVDIILNTHGVPRRMNIGQILETHLGWVAKAGWNIEGAPEWAANLPEDLHRSEPDSIVSTPVFDGAREEELQGLLSSTLPNRDGEVLVNGDGKAVLYD
;
A
#
# COMPACT_ATOMS: atom_id res chain seq x y z
N ILE A 1 -14.00 55.76 -24.75
CA ILE A 1 -12.50 55.76 -24.81
C ILE A 1 -11.97 54.46 -25.42
N PHE A 2 -12.57 53.28 -25.17
CA PHE A 2 -12.07 52.01 -25.73
C PHE A 2 -12.85 51.38 -26.91
N GLY A 3 -13.92 52.01 -27.43
CA GLY A 3 -14.55 51.55 -28.68
C GLY A 3 -15.09 50.10 -28.68
N GLU A 4 -15.19 49.45 -27.53
CA GLU A 4 -15.74 48.10 -27.43
C GLU A 4 -17.22 48.12 -27.81
N LYS A 5 -17.60 47.27 -28.78
CA LYS A 5 -18.99 47.06 -29.16
C LYS A 5 -19.76 46.54 -27.94
N ALA A 6 -20.97 47.06 -27.74
CA ALA A 6 -21.89 46.57 -26.71
C ALA A 6 -22.05 45.05 -26.85
N ARG A 7 -21.52 44.30 -25.89
CA ARG A 7 -21.69 42.85 -25.77
C ARG A 7 -22.73 42.60 -24.69
N GLU A 8 -23.92 42.14 -25.11
CA GLU A 8 -25.00 41.73 -24.19
C GLU A 8 -24.83 40.28 -23.70
N VAL A 9 -23.58 39.83 -23.47
CA VAL A 9 -23.28 38.46 -23.06
C VAL A 9 -22.46 38.44 -21.78
N ARG A 10 -22.79 37.50 -20.89
CA ARG A 10 -22.01 37.21 -19.68
C ARG A 10 -21.15 35.96 -19.91
N ASP A 11 -19.94 35.96 -19.36
CA ASP A 11 -19.07 34.78 -19.32
C ASP A 11 -19.63 33.76 -18.31
N THR A 12 -20.08 32.61 -18.83
CA THR A 12 -20.55 31.44 -18.06
C THR A 12 -19.70 30.21 -18.37
N SER A 13 -18.45 30.39 -18.82
CA SER A 13 -17.55 29.30 -19.19
C SER A 13 -17.32 28.33 -18.04
N LEU A 14 -17.25 27.03 -18.35
CA LEU A 14 -16.84 26.01 -17.40
C LEU A 14 -15.38 26.22 -17.00
N LYS A 15 -15.12 26.40 -15.70
CA LYS A 15 -13.79 26.59 -15.14
C LYS A 15 -13.40 25.38 -14.31
N VAL A 16 -12.10 25.11 -14.21
CA VAL A 16 -11.58 24.06 -13.32
C VAL A 16 -11.89 24.46 -11.87
N PRO A 17 -12.52 23.59 -11.06
CA PRO A 17 -12.78 23.86 -9.65
C PRO A 17 -11.49 24.05 -8.84
N HIS A 18 -11.60 24.71 -7.68
CA HIS A 18 -10.47 24.85 -6.77
C HIS A 18 -9.97 23.50 -6.25
N GLY A 19 -8.65 23.34 -6.15
CA GLY A 19 -8.01 22.11 -5.65
C GLY A 19 -7.95 20.97 -6.68
N GLU A 20 -8.64 21.10 -7.82
CA GLU A 20 -8.55 20.15 -8.92
C GLU A 20 -7.42 20.57 -9.87
N SER A 21 -6.63 19.58 -10.29
CA SER A 21 -5.55 19.77 -11.25
C SER A 21 -5.30 18.46 -11.99
N GLY A 22 -4.76 18.53 -13.21
CA GLY A 22 -4.50 17.30 -13.96
C GLY A 22 -4.24 17.55 -15.43
N LYS A 23 -4.25 16.46 -16.19
CA LYS A 23 -4.15 16.48 -17.65
C LYS A 23 -5.50 16.14 -18.24
N VAL A 24 -5.90 16.87 -19.29
CA VAL A 24 -7.06 16.48 -20.09
C VAL A 24 -6.70 15.19 -20.83
N ILE A 25 -7.44 14.12 -20.56
CA ILE A 25 -7.24 12.81 -21.19
C ILE A 25 -8.25 12.53 -22.29
N GLY A 26 -9.33 13.31 -22.36
CA GLY A 26 -10.34 13.16 -23.38
C GLY A 26 -11.37 14.28 -23.32
N ILE A 27 -11.97 14.55 -24.47
CA ILE A 27 -13.09 15.46 -24.64
C ILE A 27 -14.15 14.71 -25.42
N ARG A 28 -15.39 14.71 -24.93
CA ARG A 28 -16.53 14.15 -25.63
C ARG A 28 -17.56 15.24 -25.85
N LEU A 29 -17.84 15.51 -27.11
CA LEU A 29 -18.86 16.48 -27.54
C LEU A 29 -20.10 15.70 -27.95
N PHE A 30 -21.25 16.28 -27.66
CA PHE A 30 -22.54 15.85 -28.16
C PHE A 30 -23.27 17.08 -28.70
N SER A 31 -23.85 16.97 -29.88
CA SER A 31 -24.56 18.07 -30.52
C SER A 31 -25.93 17.62 -31.02
N ARG A 32 -26.94 18.47 -30.82
CA ARG A 32 -28.28 18.24 -31.39
C ARG A 32 -28.25 18.25 -32.92
N GLU A 33 -27.31 18.98 -33.52
CA GLU A 33 -27.14 19.04 -34.97
C GLU A 33 -26.56 17.74 -35.54
N ASP A 34 -25.80 16.99 -34.73
CA ASP A 34 -25.20 15.71 -35.09
C ASP A 34 -26.13 14.51 -34.77
N ASP A 35 -27.42 14.78 -34.51
CA ASP A 35 -28.44 13.80 -34.13
C ASP A 35 -28.15 13.04 -32.82
N ASP A 36 -27.38 13.65 -31.91
CA ASP A 36 -27.15 13.09 -30.57
C ASP A 36 -28.38 13.25 -29.67
N GLU A 37 -28.67 12.23 -28.86
CA GLU A 37 -29.76 12.27 -27.89
C GLU A 37 -29.44 13.23 -26.72
N LEU A 38 -30.11 14.38 -26.69
CA LEU A 38 -29.91 15.44 -25.69
C LEU A 38 -31.21 15.84 -24.98
N PRO A 39 -31.17 16.18 -23.67
CA PRO A 39 -32.32 16.69 -22.93
C PRO A 39 -32.96 17.91 -23.60
N ALA A 40 -34.26 18.09 -23.39
CA ALA A 40 -34.99 19.23 -23.94
C ALA A 40 -34.36 20.57 -23.49
N GLY A 41 -34.12 21.47 -24.45
CA GLY A 41 -33.52 22.79 -24.21
C GLY A 41 -31.98 22.83 -24.22
N VAL A 42 -31.31 21.70 -24.43
CA VAL A 42 -29.84 21.64 -24.60
C VAL A 42 -29.49 21.53 -26.09
N ASN A 43 -28.61 22.42 -26.57
CA ASN A 43 -28.13 22.41 -27.97
C ASN A 43 -26.84 21.59 -28.12
N GLU A 44 -25.89 21.80 -27.22
CA GLU A 44 -24.59 21.11 -27.19
C GLU A 44 -24.25 20.72 -25.75
N LEU A 45 -23.57 19.59 -25.59
CA LEU A 45 -23.05 19.11 -24.32
C LEU A 45 -21.58 18.71 -24.49
N VAL A 46 -20.69 19.31 -23.72
CA VAL A 46 -19.26 19.00 -23.73
C VAL A 46 -18.85 18.40 -22.40
N ARG A 47 -18.24 17.21 -22.42
CA ARG A 47 -17.60 16.56 -21.27
C ARG A 47 -16.10 16.57 -21.43
N VAL A 48 -15.41 17.12 -20.44
CA VAL A 48 -13.94 17.15 -20.38
C VAL A 48 -13.48 16.22 -19.27
N TYR A 49 -12.69 15.21 -19.61
CA TYR A 49 -12.11 14.27 -18.65
C TYR A 49 -10.73 14.76 -18.24
N VAL A 50 -10.57 15.09 -16.96
CA VAL A 50 -9.30 15.52 -16.37
C VAL A 50 -8.81 14.43 -15.42
N ALA A 51 -7.61 13.91 -15.66
CA ALA A 51 -6.99 12.91 -14.81
C ALA A 51 -5.86 13.49 -13.97
N GLN A 52 -5.82 13.12 -12.69
CA GLN A 52 -4.79 13.51 -11.75
C GLN A 52 -4.08 12.26 -11.21
N LYS A 53 -2.73 12.28 -11.21
CA LYS A 53 -1.94 11.28 -10.49
C LYS A 53 -1.59 11.84 -9.10
N ARG A 54 -2.35 11.45 -8.08
CA ARG A 54 -2.11 11.87 -6.69
C ARG A 54 -1.04 10.98 -6.06
N LYS A 55 0.02 11.59 -5.54
CA LYS A 55 1.01 10.91 -4.70
C LYS A 55 0.53 10.91 -3.26
N ILE A 56 1.04 9.96 -2.48
CA ILE A 56 0.79 9.89 -1.05
C ILE A 56 1.28 11.18 -0.37
N SER A 57 0.48 11.72 0.53
CA SER A 57 0.71 13.00 1.19
C SER A 57 0.39 12.91 2.69
N ASP A 58 0.98 13.81 3.48
CA ASP A 58 0.63 13.93 4.89
C ASP A 58 -0.88 14.18 5.05
N GLY A 59 -1.50 13.47 5.98
CA GLY A 59 -2.95 13.47 6.18
C GLY A 59 -3.72 12.42 5.38
N ASP A 60 -3.11 11.78 4.37
CA ASP A 60 -3.73 10.64 3.70
C ASP A 60 -3.95 9.50 4.70
N LYS A 61 -5.05 8.77 4.52
CA LYS A 61 -5.45 7.69 5.44
C LYS A 61 -4.96 6.35 4.94
N LEU A 62 -4.22 5.64 5.79
CA LEU A 62 -3.77 4.27 5.56
C LEU A 62 -4.46 3.31 6.53
N ALA A 63 -4.65 2.07 6.08
CA ALA A 63 -5.19 1.00 6.90
C ALA A 63 -4.62 -0.36 6.50
N GLY A 64 -4.39 -1.23 7.49
CA GLY A 64 -4.11 -2.64 7.28
C GLY A 64 -5.38 -3.49 7.27
N ARG A 65 -5.21 -4.79 7.01
CA ARG A 65 -6.31 -5.77 6.95
C ARG A 65 -6.94 -6.06 8.32
N HIS A 66 -6.24 -5.74 9.41
CA HIS A 66 -6.64 -6.03 10.80
C HIS A 66 -7.31 -4.83 11.50
N GLY A 67 -7.82 -3.87 10.74
CA GLY A 67 -8.50 -2.68 11.26
C GLY A 67 -7.59 -1.65 11.94
N ASN A 68 -6.27 -1.86 11.92
CA ASN A 68 -5.28 -0.83 12.23
C ASN A 68 -5.38 0.25 11.15
N LYS A 69 -5.64 1.49 11.56
CA LYS A 69 -5.87 2.63 10.67
C LYS A 69 -5.33 3.90 11.29
N GLY A 70 -4.79 4.78 10.45
CA GLY A 70 -4.21 6.05 10.84
C GLY A 70 -4.12 7.00 9.65
N VAL A 71 -3.86 8.26 9.94
CA VAL A 71 -3.44 9.23 8.91
C VAL A 71 -1.91 9.31 8.93
N ILE A 72 -1.31 9.62 7.80
CA ILE A 72 0.13 9.84 7.70
C ILE A 72 0.45 11.11 8.48
N GLY A 73 1.24 10.96 9.55
CA GLY A 73 1.64 12.08 10.40
C GLY A 73 2.82 12.86 9.84
N LYS A 74 3.77 12.16 9.21
CA LYS A 74 4.96 12.75 8.59
C LYS A 74 5.56 11.77 7.58
N ILE A 75 5.91 12.28 6.39
CA ILE A 75 6.79 11.60 5.42
C ILE A 75 8.23 12.06 5.68
N LEU A 76 9.08 11.15 6.16
CA LEU A 76 10.51 11.42 6.41
C LEU A 76 11.33 11.27 5.14
N ALA A 77 12.52 11.89 5.12
CA ALA A 77 13.54 11.59 4.12
C ALA A 77 14.09 10.17 4.36
N VAL A 78 14.64 9.54 3.32
CA VAL A 78 15.05 8.12 3.38
C VAL A 78 16.19 7.92 4.37
N GLU A 79 17.08 8.91 4.46
CA GLU A 79 18.22 8.98 5.38
C GLU A 79 17.83 9.18 6.85
N ASP A 80 16.62 9.67 7.13
CA ASP A 80 16.10 9.86 8.49
C ASP A 80 15.30 8.64 8.97
N MET A 81 15.11 7.62 8.12
CA MET A 81 14.36 6.42 8.47
C MET A 81 15.27 5.43 9.17
N PRO A 82 14.80 4.78 10.26
CA PRO A 82 15.54 3.68 10.85
C PRO A 82 15.82 2.60 9.83
N PHE A 83 17.04 2.09 9.82
CA PHE A 83 17.50 1.14 8.81
C PHE A 83 18.09 -0.13 9.42
N LEU A 84 17.99 -1.22 8.67
CA LEU A 84 18.52 -2.53 9.01
C LEU A 84 20.05 -2.56 8.90
N PRO A 85 20.75 -3.57 9.45
CA PRO A 85 22.20 -3.66 9.40
C PRO A 85 22.81 -3.67 7.99
N ASP A 86 22.04 -4.09 6.99
CA ASP A 86 22.42 -4.09 5.58
C ASP A 86 22.24 -2.72 4.89
N GLY A 87 21.77 -1.70 5.62
CA GLY A 87 21.48 -0.36 5.12
C GLY A 87 20.06 -0.17 4.59
N THR A 88 19.20 -1.19 4.63
CA THR A 88 17.83 -1.09 4.12
C THR A 88 16.94 -0.28 5.07
N PRO A 89 16.41 0.90 4.66
CA PRO A 89 15.49 1.69 5.49
C PRO A 89 14.12 1.02 5.58
N VAL A 90 13.44 1.15 6.72
CA VAL A 90 12.05 0.71 6.85
C VAL A 90 11.11 1.63 6.06
N ASP A 91 10.02 1.08 5.51
CA ASP A 91 9.06 1.88 4.72
C ASP A 91 8.02 2.62 5.57
N ILE A 92 7.60 2.03 6.70
CA ILE A 92 6.55 2.56 7.57
C ILE A 92 6.81 2.21 9.03
N ILE A 93 6.53 3.16 9.93
CA ILE A 93 6.66 2.97 11.38
C ILE A 93 5.27 2.98 12.00
N LEU A 94 4.87 1.88 12.63
CA LEU A 94 3.61 1.75 13.35
C LEU A 94 3.83 1.86 14.86
N ASN A 95 2.96 2.60 15.54
CA ASN A 95 3.07 2.79 16.99
C ASN A 95 2.64 1.53 17.76
N THR A 96 3.52 1.03 18.61
CA THR A 96 3.32 -0.16 19.46
C THR A 96 2.15 -0.02 20.43
N HIS A 97 1.89 1.18 20.96
CA HIS A 97 0.82 1.42 21.94
C HIS A 97 -0.58 1.07 21.41
N GLY A 98 -0.77 1.12 20.09
CA GLY A 98 -2.06 0.87 19.44
C GLY A 98 -2.42 -0.61 19.32
N VAL A 99 -1.45 -1.52 19.45
CA VAL A 99 -1.63 -2.95 19.14
C VAL A 99 -2.31 -3.71 20.30
N PRO A 100 -1.78 -3.72 21.55
CA PRO A 100 -2.35 -4.57 22.60
C PRO A 100 -3.78 -4.18 22.97
N ARG A 101 -4.09 -2.87 22.93
CA ARG A 101 -5.41 -2.35 23.32
C ARG A 101 -6.53 -2.69 22.34
N ARG A 102 -6.19 -3.03 21.08
CA ARG A 102 -7.17 -3.32 20.03
C ARG A 102 -7.37 -4.81 19.79
N MET A 103 -6.63 -5.67 20.49
CA MET A 103 -6.71 -7.13 20.39
C MET A 103 -6.57 -7.65 18.95
N ASN A 104 -5.87 -6.90 18.09
CA ASN A 104 -5.66 -7.22 16.67
C ASN A 104 -4.23 -7.70 16.41
N ILE A 105 -3.84 -8.76 17.13
CA ILE A 105 -2.50 -9.36 17.07
C ILE A 105 -2.18 -9.94 15.68
N GLY A 106 -3.20 -10.22 14.87
CA GLY A 106 -3.04 -10.71 13.50
C GLY A 106 -2.12 -9.85 12.63
N GLN A 107 -2.02 -8.54 12.88
CA GLN A 107 -1.07 -7.69 12.16
C GLN A 107 0.40 -8.02 12.49
N ILE A 108 0.68 -8.47 13.73
CA ILE A 108 2.01 -8.86 14.17
C ILE A 108 2.35 -10.24 13.58
N LEU A 109 1.41 -11.18 13.64
CA LEU A 109 1.56 -12.50 13.01
C LEU A 109 1.79 -12.36 11.49
N GLU A 110 1.05 -11.47 10.82
CA GLU A 110 1.24 -11.13 9.42
C GLU A 110 2.62 -10.50 9.16
N THR A 111 3.11 -9.65 10.05
CA THR A 111 4.44 -9.03 9.91
C THR A 111 5.55 -10.08 9.97
N HIS A 112 5.46 -11.02 10.92
CA HIS A 112 6.41 -12.12 11.05
C HIS A 112 6.39 -13.03 9.81
N LEU A 113 5.21 -13.48 9.40
CA LEU A 113 5.07 -14.34 8.22
C LEU A 113 5.47 -13.61 6.94
N GLY A 114 5.18 -12.30 6.84
CA GLY A 114 5.59 -11.46 5.73
C GLY A 114 7.12 -11.36 5.61
N TRP A 115 7.82 -11.26 6.73
CA TRP A 115 9.29 -11.31 6.72
C TRP A 115 9.82 -12.67 6.28
N VAL A 116 9.28 -13.76 6.82
CA VAL A 116 9.64 -15.13 6.42
C VAL A 116 9.44 -15.32 4.91
N ALA A 117 8.31 -14.88 4.36
CA ALA A 117 8.02 -14.96 2.94
C ALA A 117 8.97 -14.09 2.08
N LYS A 118 9.34 -12.90 2.58
CA LYS A 118 10.28 -11.99 1.92
C LYS A 118 11.70 -12.58 1.87
N ALA A 119 12.19 -13.09 3.00
CA ALA A 119 13.53 -13.65 3.10
C ALA A 119 13.62 -15.04 2.45
N GLY A 120 12.53 -15.81 2.43
CA GLY A 120 12.58 -17.24 2.17
C GLY A 120 13.06 -18.00 3.41
N TRP A 121 12.93 -19.32 3.36
CA TRP A 121 13.31 -20.19 4.47
C TRP A 121 13.74 -21.58 3.99
N ASN A 122 14.50 -22.27 4.83
CA ASN A 122 14.87 -23.66 4.60
C ASN A 122 14.89 -24.41 5.94
N ILE A 123 13.93 -25.32 6.13
CA ILE A 123 13.83 -26.14 7.34
C ILE A 123 14.84 -27.27 7.25
N GLU A 124 15.79 -27.33 8.18
CA GLU A 124 16.73 -28.43 8.28
C GLU A 124 16.18 -29.57 9.13
N GLY A 125 16.22 -30.79 8.59
CA GLY A 125 15.76 -32.00 9.28
C GLY A 125 14.24 -32.15 9.32
N ALA A 126 13.74 -32.74 10.41
CA ALA A 126 12.31 -32.97 10.65
C ALA A 126 11.95 -32.56 12.09
N PRO A 127 11.94 -31.24 12.38
CA PRO A 127 11.62 -30.77 13.72
C PRO A 127 10.14 -30.99 14.05
N GLU A 128 9.84 -31.21 15.33
CA GLU A 128 8.47 -31.54 15.80
C GLU A 128 7.44 -30.47 15.42
N TRP A 129 7.82 -29.20 15.46
CA TRP A 129 6.94 -28.08 15.08
C TRP A 129 6.54 -28.09 13.61
N ALA A 130 7.33 -28.72 12.73
CA ALA A 130 7.06 -28.84 11.30
C ALA A 130 6.31 -30.13 10.94
N ALA A 131 5.94 -30.97 11.92
CA ALA A 131 5.34 -32.28 11.64
C ALA A 131 4.02 -32.23 10.85
N ASN A 132 3.27 -31.13 10.97
CA ASN A 132 2.01 -30.91 10.24
C ASN A 132 2.17 -30.00 9.02
N LEU A 133 3.38 -29.46 8.76
CA LEU A 133 3.62 -28.67 7.57
C LEU A 133 3.71 -29.58 6.35
N PRO A 134 3.02 -29.25 5.26
CA PRO A 134 3.22 -29.89 3.97
C PRO A 134 4.70 -29.84 3.53
N GLU A 135 5.21 -30.91 2.90
CA GLU A 135 6.61 -31.01 2.48
C GLU A 135 7.03 -29.89 1.50
N ASP A 136 6.09 -29.38 0.71
CA ASP A 136 6.30 -28.25 -0.20
C ASP A 136 6.56 -26.93 0.54
N LEU A 137 6.20 -26.83 1.82
CA LEU A 137 6.48 -25.68 2.68
C LEU A 137 7.77 -25.86 3.49
N HIS A 138 8.54 -26.93 3.31
CA HIS A 138 9.82 -27.09 4.02
C HIS A 138 10.91 -26.15 3.51
N ARG A 139 10.78 -25.69 2.27
CA ARG A 139 11.71 -24.73 1.67
C ARG A 139 10.95 -23.75 0.79
N SER A 140 11.32 -22.49 0.87
CA SER A 140 10.81 -21.46 -0.02
C SER A 140 11.91 -20.48 -0.39
N GLU A 141 11.86 -20.02 -1.64
CA GLU A 141 12.74 -18.98 -2.14
C GLU A 141 12.30 -17.59 -1.62
N PRO A 142 13.20 -16.59 -1.66
CA PRO A 142 12.84 -15.20 -1.33
C PRO A 142 11.68 -14.67 -2.17
N ASP A 143 10.95 -13.69 -1.64
CA ASP A 143 9.78 -13.07 -2.30
C ASP A 143 8.67 -14.07 -2.67
N SER A 144 8.45 -15.07 -1.82
CA SER A 144 7.44 -16.10 -2.04
C SER A 144 6.03 -15.63 -1.66
N ILE A 145 5.04 -16.12 -2.40
CA ILE A 145 3.62 -15.93 -2.06
C ILE A 145 3.17 -17.08 -1.16
N VAL A 146 2.54 -16.74 -0.04
CA VAL A 146 2.02 -17.71 0.93
C VAL A 146 0.55 -17.46 1.19
N SER A 147 -0.15 -18.51 1.63
CA SER A 147 -1.58 -18.45 1.96
C SER A 147 -1.79 -18.92 3.39
N THR A 148 -2.57 -18.16 4.16
CA THR A 148 -3.07 -18.55 5.48
C THR A 148 -4.58 -18.50 5.46
N PRO A 149 -5.27 -19.61 5.13
CA PRO A 149 -6.72 -19.64 5.12
C PRO A 149 -7.31 -19.25 6.48
N VAL A 150 -8.45 -18.59 6.47
CA VAL A 150 -9.12 -18.19 7.71
C VAL A 150 -9.55 -19.45 8.45
N PHE A 151 -9.15 -19.57 9.72
CA PHE A 151 -9.36 -20.73 10.61
C PHE A 151 -8.55 -22.01 10.32
N ASP A 152 -7.66 -21.99 9.31
CA ASP A 152 -6.81 -23.13 8.94
C ASP A 152 -5.40 -22.67 8.51
N GLY A 153 -4.98 -21.51 9.02
CA GLY A 153 -3.71 -20.89 8.68
C GLY A 153 -2.54 -21.40 9.53
N ALA A 154 -1.36 -20.79 9.31
CA ALA A 154 -0.15 -21.08 10.06
C ALA A 154 -0.37 -20.98 11.58
N ARG A 155 0.08 -22.00 12.31
CA ARG A 155 0.03 -22.05 13.76
C ARG A 155 1.18 -21.26 14.38
N GLU A 156 1.05 -20.94 15.65
CA GLU A 156 2.06 -20.14 16.37
C GLU A 156 3.43 -20.84 16.41
N GLU A 157 3.45 -22.15 16.68
CA GLU A 157 4.66 -22.97 16.72
C GLU A 157 5.35 -23.06 15.34
N GLU A 158 4.55 -23.23 14.29
CA GLU A 158 5.03 -23.26 12.90
C GLU A 158 5.68 -21.92 12.52
N LEU A 159 5.02 -20.81 12.85
CA LEU A 159 5.52 -19.47 12.56
C LEU A 159 6.83 -19.16 13.32
N GLN A 160 6.93 -19.56 14.59
CA GLN A 160 8.14 -19.38 15.38
C GLN A 160 9.31 -20.22 14.85
N GLY A 161 9.04 -21.46 14.43
CA GLY A 161 10.02 -22.33 13.79
C GLY A 161 10.52 -21.76 12.46
N LEU A 162 9.59 -21.24 11.64
CA LEU A 162 9.92 -20.61 10.36
C LEU A 162 10.78 -19.36 10.53
N LEU A 163 10.51 -18.50 11.52
CA LEU A 163 11.34 -17.33 11.83
C LEU A 163 12.80 -17.72 12.12
N SER A 164 13.00 -18.83 12.81
CA SER A 164 14.33 -19.36 13.15
C SER A 164 15.05 -20.03 11.97
N SER A 165 14.35 -20.24 10.85
CA SER A 165 14.83 -20.96 9.66
C SER A 165 14.92 -20.06 8.41
N THR A 166 14.89 -18.74 8.59
CA THR A 166 14.96 -17.77 7.50
C THR A 166 16.30 -17.79 6.79
N LEU A 167 16.28 -17.58 5.47
CA LEU A 167 17.51 -17.52 4.68
C LEU A 167 18.27 -16.22 4.97
N PRO A 168 19.62 -16.26 4.93
CA PRO A 168 20.43 -15.06 5.04
C PRO A 168 20.26 -14.17 3.79
N ASN A 169 20.63 -12.89 3.94
CA ASN A 169 20.72 -11.96 2.83
C ASN A 169 21.93 -12.31 1.91
N ARG A 170 22.15 -11.47 0.89
CA ARG A 170 23.25 -11.62 -0.08
C ARG A 170 24.65 -11.69 0.56
N ASP A 171 24.81 -11.13 1.76
CA ASP A 171 26.07 -11.01 2.49
C ASP A 171 26.24 -12.14 3.52
N GLY A 172 25.28 -13.09 3.59
CA GLY A 172 25.30 -14.22 4.50
C GLY A 172 24.77 -13.91 5.91
N GLU A 173 24.14 -12.75 6.09
CA GLU A 173 23.63 -12.29 7.39
C GLU A 173 22.14 -12.56 7.55
N VAL A 174 21.73 -13.02 8.73
CA VAL A 174 20.32 -13.15 9.11
C VAL A 174 19.91 -11.91 9.89
N LEU A 175 19.10 -11.05 9.27
CA LEU A 175 18.78 -9.72 9.80
C LEU A 175 17.74 -9.71 10.92
N VAL A 176 16.87 -10.73 10.97
CA VAL A 176 15.80 -10.88 11.96
C VAL A 176 16.04 -12.15 12.76
N ASN A 177 15.99 -12.04 14.08
CA ASN A 177 16.20 -13.18 14.97
C ASN A 177 14.95 -14.08 15.10
N GLY A 178 15.09 -15.21 15.81
CA GLY A 178 13.98 -16.15 16.05
C GLY A 178 12.78 -15.58 16.83
N ASP A 179 12.92 -14.41 17.46
CA ASP A 179 11.82 -13.69 18.12
C ASP A 179 11.06 -12.76 17.14
N GLY A 180 11.46 -12.69 15.87
CA GLY A 180 10.90 -11.78 14.88
C GLY A 180 11.36 -10.33 15.04
N LYS A 181 12.51 -10.09 15.68
CA LYS A 181 13.07 -8.74 15.94
C LYS A 181 14.39 -8.55 15.22
N ALA A 182 14.65 -7.31 14.79
CA ALA A 182 15.92 -6.87 14.22
C ALA A 182 16.51 -5.72 15.02
N VAL A 183 17.82 -5.53 14.91
CA VAL A 183 18.50 -4.31 15.35
C VAL A 183 18.28 -3.25 14.27
N LEU A 184 17.85 -2.06 14.66
CA LEU A 184 17.72 -0.91 13.78
C LEU A 184 18.69 0.19 14.22
N TYR A 185 19.22 0.91 13.25
CA TYR A 185 20.03 2.11 13.45
C TYR A 185 19.16 3.35 13.28
N ASP A 186 19.50 4.40 14.04
CA ASP A 186 18.97 5.76 13.90
C ASP A 186 19.87 6.55 12.94
#